data_AF-D5A7X6-F1
#
_entry.id   AF-D5A7X6-F1
#
_cell.length_a   1.000
_cell.length_b   1.000
_cell.length_c   1.000
_cell.angle_alpha   90.00
_cell.angle_beta   90.00
_cell.angle_gamma   90.00
#
_symmetry.space_group_name_H-M   'P 1'
#
loop_
_entity.id
_entity.type
_entity.pdbx_description
1 polymer ?
#
loop_
_entity_poly.entity_id
_entity_poly.type
_entity_poly.pdbx_seq_one_letter_code
_entity_poly.pdbx_strand_id
1 'polypeptide(L)'
;MALEQVLSDRDSEDEVDDDIADFEDRRMLDDFVDVTTHEKQLMHLWNSFVRKQRVLADGHIPWACEAFSKLHGRNLSQRKALLWCWRLFMVKLWNHNLLDAATMNRCNLILENCNNNQ
;
A
#
# COMPACT_ATOMS: atom_id res chain seq x y z
N MET A 1 -19.53 -27.44 -12.24
CA MET A 1 -20.12 -26.33 -11.47
C MET A 1 -21.27 -26.87 -10.65
N ALA A 2 -21.33 -26.56 -9.35
CA ALA A 2 -22.42 -27.00 -8.49
C ALA A 2 -23.72 -26.25 -8.87
N LEU A 3 -24.88 -26.92 -8.83
CA LEU A 3 -26.17 -26.34 -9.21
C LEU A 3 -26.50 -25.06 -8.41
N GLU A 4 -26.06 -24.99 -7.15
CA GLU A 4 -26.19 -23.78 -6.31
C GLU A 4 -25.40 -22.57 -6.82
N GLN A 5 -24.24 -22.77 -7.45
CA GLN A 5 -23.46 -21.65 -8.01
C GLN A 5 -24.10 -21.07 -9.27
N VAL A 6 -24.75 -21.92 -10.08
CA VAL A 6 -25.47 -21.51 -11.29
C VAL A 6 -26.77 -20.76 -10.97
N LEU A 7 -27.36 -21.02 -9.80
CA LEU A 7 -28.57 -20.34 -9.32
C LEU A 7 -28.27 -19.09 -8.49
N SER A 8 -27.00 -18.83 -8.15
CA SER A 8 -26.63 -17.61 -7.46
C SER A 8 -26.47 -16.48 -8.47
N ASP A 9 -27.15 -15.37 -8.27
CA ASP A 9 -27.04 -14.13 -9.07
C ASP A 9 -25.70 -13.40 -8.81
N ARG A 10 -24.71 -14.09 -8.22
CA ARG A 10 -23.35 -13.59 -7.99
C ARG A 10 -22.51 -13.89 -9.21
N ASP A 11 -22.38 -12.90 -10.06
CA ASP A 11 -21.40 -12.88 -11.14
C ASP A 11 -20.05 -12.38 -10.61
N SER A 12 -19.03 -13.24 -10.65
CA SER A 12 -17.66 -12.91 -10.24
C SER A 12 -16.73 -12.68 -11.43
N GLU A 13 -17.23 -12.69 -12.68
CA GLU A 13 -16.38 -12.52 -13.87
C GLU A 13 -15.78 -11.11 -13.98
N ASP A 14 -16.42 -10.09 -13.39
CA ASP A 14 -15.94 -8.70 -13.36
C ASP A 14 -14.97 -8.39 -12.19
N GLU A 15 -14.65 -9.37 -11.34
CA GLU A 15 -13.68 -9.16 -10.26
C GLU A 15 -12.24 -9.13 -10.81
N VAL A 16 -11.48 -8.08 -10.44
CA VAL A 16 -10.05 -7.97 -10.80
C VAL A 16 -9.25 -9.01 -10.01
N ASP A 17 -8.53 -9.88 -10.71
CA ASP A 17 -7.57 -10.80 -10.09
C ASP A 17 -6.38 -10.02 -9.50
N ASP A 18 -6.39 -9.87 -8.18
CA ASP A 18 -5.39 -9.10 -7.45
C ASP A 18 -3.98 -9.69 -7.55
N ASP A 19 -3.83 -11.00 -7.77
CA ASP A 19 -2.54 -11.66 -7.90
C ASP A 19 -1.94 -11.41 -9.28
N ILE A 20 -2.77 -11.44 -10.33
CA ILE A 20 -2.36 -11.04 -11.68
C ILE A 20 -1.96 -9.56 -11.67
N ALA A 21 -2.77 -8.70 -11.06
CA ALA A 21 -2.47 -7.27 -11.00
C ALA A 21 -1.22 -6.97 -10.15
N ASP A 22 -0.93 -7.73 -9.10
CA ASP A 22 0.32 -7.62 -8.34
C ASP A 22 1.54 -8.07 -9.17
N PHE A 23 1.39 -9.12 -9.99
CA PHE A 23 2.45 -9.61 -10.86
C PHE A 23 2.79 -8.61 -11.98
N GLU A 24 1.77 -8.06 -12.64
CA GLU A 24 1.95 -7.07 -13.70
C GLU A 24 2.57 -5.77 -13.19
N ASP A 25 2.13 -5.28 -12.03
CA ASP A 25 2.69 -4.10 -11.38
C ASP A 25 4.19 -4.26 -11.08
N ARG A 26 4.61 -5.42 -10.54
CA ARG A 26 6.04 -5.70 -10.32
C ARG A 26 6.82 -5.68 -11.62
N ARG A 27 6.29 -6.33 -12.67
CA ARG A 27 6.96 -6.38 -13.97
C ARG A 27 7.12 -4.99 -14.57
N MET A 28 6.09 -4.15 -14.50
CA MET A 28 6.16 -2.77 -14.97
C MET A 28 7.14 -1.92 -14.15
N LEU A 29 7.19 -2.11 -12.83
CA LEU A 29 8.12 -1.40 -11.97
C LEU A 29 9.59 -1.78 -12.25
N ASP A 30 9.85 -3.01 -12.68
CA ASP A 30 11.20 -3.48 -13.00
C ASP A 30 11.83 -2.72 -14.18
N ASP A 31 11.02 -2.18 -15.10
CA ASP A 31 11.50 -1.43 -16.27
C ASP A 31 12.08 -0.04 -15.93
N PHE A 32 11.82 0.52 -14.74
CA PHE A 32 12.38 1.82 -14.33
C PHE A 32 13.86 1.69 -13.90
N VAL A 33 14.78 2.18 -14.72
CA VAL A 33 16.23 2.10 -14.47
C VAL A 33 16.75 3.11 -13.44
N ASP A 34 15.98 4.18 -13.20
CA ASP A 34 16.31 5.30 -12.32
C ASP A 34 15.69 5.18 -10.92
N VAL A 35 14.94 4.11 -10.66
CA VAL A 35 14.28 3.84 -9.38
C VAL A 35 14.99 2.70 -8.66
N THR A 36 15.32 2.90 -7.39
CA THR A 36 16.01 1.86 -6.60
C THR A 36 15.09 0.69 -6.28
N THR A 37 15.67 -0.49 -5.99
CA THR A 37 14.90 -1.70 -5.62
C THR A 37 13.96 -1.47 -4.41
N HIS A 38 14.38 -0.66 -3.43
CA HIS A 38 13.57 -0.39 -2.25
C HIS A 38 12.40 0.56 -2.56
N GLU A 39 12.61 1.54 -3.45
CA GLU A 39 11.54 2.41 -3.93
C GLU A 39 10.51 1.62 -4.73
N LYS A 40 10.96 0.76 -5.66
CA LYS A 40 10.06 -0.15 -6.39
C LYS A 40 9.28 -1.04 -5.44
N GLN A 41 9.94 -1.60 -4.42
CA GLN A 41 9.26 -2.42 -3.42
C GLN A 41 8.17 -1.62 -2.68
N LEU A 42 8.45 -0.38 -2.28
CA LEU A 42 7.45 0.46 -1.62
C LEU A 42 6.28 0.79 -2.56
N MET A 43 6.59 1.19 -3.80
CA MET A 43 5.58 1.49 -4.82
C MET A 43 4.66 0.31 -5.02
N HIS A 44 5.22 -0.89 -5.18
CA HIS A 44 4.43 -2.12 -5.33
C HIS A 44 3.51 -2.38 -4.13
N LEU A 45 4.05 -2.29 -2.90
CA LEU A 45 3.24 -2.48 -1.68
C LEU A 45 2.09 -1.45 -1.61
N TRP A 46 2.37 -0.19 -1.95
CA TRP A 46 1.37 0.88 -1.92
C TRP A 46 0.31 0.70 -3.01
N ASN A 47 0.71 0.36 -4.24
CA ASN A 47 -0.20 0.11 -5.36
C ASN A 47 -1.13 -1.06 -5.07
N SER A 48 -0.59 -2.17 -4.55
CA SER A 48 -1.36 -3.33 -4.10
C SER A 48 -2.37 -2.94 -3.01
N PHE A 49 -1.93 -2.17 -2.01
CA PHE A 49 -2.78 -1.71 -0.92
C PHE A 49 -3.93 -0.81 -1.41
N VAL A 50 -3.62 0.19 -2.24
CA VAL A 50 -4.61 1.14 -2.78
C VAL A 50 -5.68 0.40 -3.59
N ARG A 51 -5.29 -0.57 -4.41
CA ARG A 51 -6.21 -1.40 -5.19
C ARG A 51 -7.10 -2.26 -4.28
N LYS A 52 -6.49 -3.05 -3.39
CA LYS A 52 -7.19 -3.97 -2.47
C LYS A 52 -8.14 -3.26 -1.50
N GLN A 53 -7.75 -2.08 -1.02
CA GLN A 53 -8.58 -1.26 -0.11
C GLN A 53 -9.49 -0.26 -0.83
N ARG A 54 -9.48 -0.25 -2.18
CA ARG A 54 -10.30 0.64 -3.00
C ARG A 54 -10.17 2.11 -2.57
N VAL A 55 -8.94 2.59 -2.46
CA VAL A 55 -8.64 3.99 -2.13
C VAL A 55 -8.90 4.85 -3.38
N LEU A 56 -10.12 5.36 -3.51
CA LEU A 56 -10.59 6.07 -4.72
C LEU A 56 -10.57 7.60 -4.65
N ALA A 57 -10.43 8.19 -3.47
CA ALA A 57 -10.56 9.64 -3.26
C ALA A 57 -9.41 10.19 -2.41
N ASP A 58 -9.02 11.43 -2.67
CA ASP A 58 -7.96 12.14 -1.92
C ASP A 58 -8.23 12.17 -0.42
N GLY A 59 -9.51 12.33 -0.03
CA GLY A 59 -9.92 12.30 1.37
C GLY A 59 -9.67 10.97 2.09
N HIS A 60 -9.42 9.88 1.37
CA HIS A 60 -9.06 8.58 1.94
C HIS A 60 -7.57 8.46 2.26
N ILE A 61 -6.70 9.30 1.68
CA ILE A 61 -5.25 9.18 1.80
C ILE A 61 -4.78 9.21 3.27
N PRO A 62 -5.28 10.11 4.15
CA PRO A 62 -4.87 10.09 5.55
C PRO A 62 -5.15 8.76 6.25
N TRP A 63 -6.35 8.21 6.05
CA TRP A 63 -6.72 6.89 6.58
C TRP A 63 -5.86 5.78 5.96
N ALA A 64 -5.65 5.82 4.65
CA ALA A 64 -4.85 4.84 3.92
C ALA A 64 -3.40 4.79 4.43
N CYS A 65 -2.78 5.93 4.72
CA CYS A 65 -1.43 5.98 5.28
C CYS A 65 -1.35 5.32 6.68
N GLU A 66 -2.35 5.53 7.54
CA GLU A 66 -2.40 4.89 8.86
C GLU A 66 -2.62 3.38 8.73
N ALA A 67 -3.56 2.97 7.89
CA ALA A 67 -3.88 1.56 7.65
C ALA A 67 -2.70 0.82 7.01
N PHE A 68 -2.03 1.43 6.03
CA PHE A 68 -0.81 0.90 5.42
C PHE A 68 0.32 0.74 6.44
N SER A 69 0.53 1.75 7.29
CA SER A 69 1.55 1.70 8.35
C SER A 69 1.27 0.58 9.37
N LYS A 70 -0.01 0.31 9.67
CA LYS A 70 -0.40 -0.82 10.54
C LYS A 70 -0.17 -2.17 9.85
N LEU A 71 -0.57 -2.30 8.58
CA LEU A 71 -0.47 -3.55 7.83
C LEU A 71 0.97 -3.97 7.56
N HIS A 72 1.81 -3.02 7.14
CA HIS A 72 3.20 -3.27 6.74
C HIS A 72 4.22 -2.87 7.82
N GLY A 73 3.78 -2.42 8.99
CA GLY A 73 4.64 -1.85 10.02
C GLY A 73 5.81 -2.74 10.41
N ARG A 74 5.58 -4.04 10.59
CA ARG A 74 6.66 -5.00 10.89
C ARG A 74 7.69 -5.12 9.76
N ASN A 75 7.23 -5.15 8.51
CA ASN A 75 8.12 -5.24 7.35
C ASN A 75 8.95 -3.96 7.17
N LEU A 76 8.31 -2.81 7.37
CA LEU A 76 8.94 -1.49 7.32
C LEU A 76 9.99 -1.35 8.44
N SER A 77 9.66 -1.67 9.68
CA SER A 77 10.57 -1.51 10.83
C SER A 77 11.80 -2.42 10.73
N GLN A 78 11.68 -3.61 10.14
CA GLN A 78 12.82 -4.52 9.93
C GLN A 78 13.81 -4.04 8.86
N ARG A 79 13.37 -3.21 7.90
CA ARG A 79 14.16 -2.80 6.73
C ARG A 79 14.32 -1.29 6.69
N LYS A 80 15.44 -0.77 7.24
CA LYS A 80 15.72 0.67 7.33
C LYS A 80 15.53 1.43 6.01
N ALA A 81 16.01 0.88 4.90
CA ALA A 81 15.87 1.52 3.59
C ALA A 81 14.40 1.66 3.14
N LEU A 82 13.58 0.63 3.38
CA LEU A 82 12.15 0.66 3.04
C LEU A 82 11.36 1.62 3.95
N LEU A 83 11.70 1.68 5.24
CA LEU A 83 11.16 2.67 6.18
C LEU A 83 11.47 4.10 5.74
N TRP A 84 12.70 4.35 5.27
CA TRP A 84 13.07 5.66 4.71
C TRP A 84 12.28 6.00 3.46
N CYS A 85 12.10 5.04 2.54
CA CYS A 85 11.25 5.23 1.37
C CYS A 85 9.82 5.61 1.80
N TRP A 86 9.25 4.93 2.80
CA TRP A 86 7.90 5.23 3.31
C TRP A 86 7.80 6.65 3.88
N ARG A 87 8.81 7.09 4.65
CA ARG A 87 8.86 8.46 5.17
C ARG A 87 8.94 9.51 4.06
N LEU A 88 9.78 9.29 3.05
CA LEU A 88 9.89 10.18 1.89
C LEU A 88 8.58 10.21 1.09
N PHE A 89 7.89 9.09 0.98
CA PHE A 89 6.59 9.02 0.32
C PHE A 89 5.52 9.83 1.08
N MET A 90 5.46 9.73 2.40
CA MET A 90 4.58 10.59 3.22
C MET A 90 4.88 12.09 3.02
N VAL A 91 6.16 12.49 2.92
CA VAL A 91 6.54 13.88 2.60
C VAL A 91 6.05 14.27 1.20
N LYS A 92 6.15 13.38 0.21
CA LYS A 92 5.58 13.63 -1.13
C LYS A 92 4.07 13.85 -1.05
N LEU A 93 3.33 13.06 -0.29
CA LEU A 93 1.88 13.23 -0.11
C LEU A 93 1.53 14.55 0.58
N TRP A 94 2.28 14.94 1.60
CA TRP A 94 2.14 16.25 2.25
C TRP A 94 2.35 17.40 1.26
N ASN A 95 3.39 17.33 0.41
CA ASN A 95 3.65 18.35 -0.61
C ASN A 95 2.53 18.48 -1.65
N HIS A 96 1.71 17.44 -1.84
CA HIS A 96 0.54 17.46 -2.72
C HIS A 96 -0.77 17.78 -1.99
N ASN A 97 -0.71 18.19 -0.70
CA ASN A 97 -1.87 18.45 0.16
C ASN A 97 -2.79 17.24 0.37
N LEU A 98 -2.26 16.01 0.20
CA LEU A 98 -3.02 14.77 0.41
C LEU A 98 -2.87 14.21 1.83
N LEU A 99 -1.91 14.71 2.59
CA LEU A 99 -1.60 14.25 3.93
C LEU A 99 -1.30 15.44 4.83
N ASP A 100 -1.71 15.36 6.10
CA ASP A 100 -1.38 16.37 7.12
C ASP A 100 -0.28 15.90 8.10
N ALA A 101 0.28 16.83 8.87
CA ALA A 101 1.43 16.60 9.75
C ALA A 101 1.01 15.77 10.96
N ALA A 102 -0.23 15.95 11.40
CA ALA A 102 -0.82 15.14 12.46
C ALA A 102 -0.88 13.67 12.04
N THR A 103 -1.30 13.38 10.80
CA THR A 103 -1.38 12.03 10.24
C THR A 103 0.01 11.44 10.03
N MET A 104 0.96 12.21 9.49
CA MET A 104 2.37 11.79 9.41
C MET A 104 2.91 11.38 10.79
N ASN A 105 2.63 12.16 11.83
CA ASN A 105 3.06 11.83 13.19
C ASN A 105 2.40 10.53 13.68
N ARG A 106 1.09 10.36 13.49
CA ARG A 106 0.38 9.13 13.85
C ARG A 106 0.96 7.90 13.14
N CYS A 107 1.28 8.00 11.85
CA CYS A 107 1.94 6.92 11.10
C CYS A 107 3.32 6.57 11.71
N ASN A 108 4.14 7.55 12.07
CA ASN A 108 5.44 7.28 12.68
C ASN A 108 5.31 6.64 14.07
N LEU A 109 4.37 7.08 14.90
CA LEU A 109 4.08 6.46 16.19
C LEU A 109 3.64 4.99 16.05
N ILE A 110 2.84 4.66 15.03
CA ILE A 110 2.46 3.27 14.72
C ILE A 110 3.72 2.44 14.43
N LEU A 111 4.65 2.96 13.63
CA LEU A 111 5.87 2.26 13.25
C LEU A 111 6.84 2.08 14.42
N GLU A 112 6.94 3.08 15.30
CA GLU A 112 7.72 3.00 16.55
C GLU A 112 7.17 1.93 17.48
N ASN A 113 5.85 1.87 17.65
CA ASN A 113 5.21 0.82 18.45
C ASN A 113 5.46 -0.58 17.87
N CYS A 114 5.47 -0.73 16.54
CA CYS A 114 5.84 -1.99 15.90
C CYS A 114 7.32 -2.38 16.14
N ASN A 115 8.21 -1.40 16.32
CA ASN A 115 9.63 -1.64 16.59
C ASN A 115 9.90 -1.98 18.07
N ASN A 116 9.11 -1.43 18.99
CA ASN A 116 9.26 -1.66 20.44
C ASN A 116 8.66 -2.99 20.91
N ASN A 117 7.71 -3.56 20.15
CA ASN A 117 7.09 -4.85 20.44
C ASN A 117 7.88 -6.05 19.87
N GLN A 118 9.20 -5.91 19.71
CA GLN A 118 10.12 -6.89 19.14
C GLN A 118 11.25 -7.20 20.12
#